data_AF-A0A7R9BAE5-F1
#
_entry.id   AF-A0A7R9BAE5-F1
#
_cell.length_a   1.000
_cell.length_b   1.000
_cell.length_c   1.000
_cell.angle_alpha   90.00
_cell.angle_beta   90.00
_cell.angle_gamma   90.00
#
_symmetry.space_group_name_H-M   'P 1'
#
loop_
_entity.id
_entity.type
_entity.pdbx_description
1 polymer ?
#
loop_
_entity_poly.entity_id
_entity_poly.type
_entity_poly.pdbx_seq_one_letter_code
_entity_poly.pdbx_strand_id
1 'polypeptide(L)'
;VNSSQLHSDRDPIPDVPAVYFCLPTEENLGRIGQDLQNNLYDIYHLNFISPISRQRLEDLASAALQSNCVSQIHKVYDQYLNFISLEDDMFVLKHQNSDNISYYAINRGEIKDTEMESIMDTIVDCLFSVFATLGN
;
A
#
# COMPACT_ATOMS: atom_id res chain seq x y z
N VAL A 1 6.42 -17.87 -7.54
CA VAL A 1 5.70 -17.27 -6.39
C VAL A 1 4.23 -17.24 -6.79
N ASN A 2 3.35 -17.95 -6.09
CA ASN A 2 1.91 -17.84 -6.36
C ASN A 2 1.45 -16.45 -5.91
N SER A 3 1.15 -15.57 -6.86
CA SER A 3 0.60 -14.24 -6.59
C SER A 3 -0.93 -14.32 -6.68
N SER A 4 -1.62 -14.22 -5.54
CA SER A 4 -3.06 -14.04 -5.50
C SER A 4 -3.40 -12.55 -5.42
N GLN A 5 -4.48 -12.13 -6.08
CA GLN A 5 -4.96 -10.76 -6.00
C GLN A 5 -5.60 -10.54 -4.62
N LEU A 6 -5.26 -9.44 -3.93
CA LEU A 6 -5.73 -9.18 -2.56
C LEU A 6 -7.26 -9.27 -2.44
N HIS A 7 -7.98 -8.74 -3.43
CA HIS A 7 -9.43 -8.66 -3.44
C HIS A 7 -10.15 -9.86 -4.08
N SER A 8 -9.42 -10.93 -4.43
CA SER A 8 -10.06 -12.19 -4.84
C SER A 8 -10.35 -13.05 -3.62
N ASP A 9 -11.34 -13.94 -3.73
CA ASP A 9 -11.53 -15.00 -2.75
C ASP A 9 -10.29 -15.89 -2.66
N ARG A 10 -9.94 -16.28 -1.44
CA ARG A 10 -8.75 -17.06 -1.10
C ARG A 10 -9.11 -18.08 -0.04
N ASP A 11 -8.72 -19.32 -0.28
CA ASP A 11 -8.87 -20.40 0.69
C ASP A 11 -7.78 -20.29 1.77
N PRO A 12 -8.06 -20.77 3.00
CA PRO A 12 -7.03 -20.87 4.04
C PRO A 12 -5.85 -21.74 3.58
N ILE A 13 -4.64 -21.25 3.82
CA ILE A 13 -3.40 -21.98 3.58
C ILE A 13 -2.62 -21.97 4.91
N PRO A 14 -2.85 -22.97 5.78
CA PRO A 14 -2.11 -23.10 7.04
C PRO A 14 -0.64 -23.46 6.78
N ASP A 15 0.19 -23.33 7.82
CA ASP A 15 1.61 -23.66 7.89
C ASP A 15 2.54 -22.87 6.95
N VAL A 16 2.04 -21.81 6.29
CA VAL A 16 2.86 -20.95 5.43
C VAL A 16 2.73 -19.47 5.79
N PRO A 17 3.83 -18.70 5.69
CA PRO A 17 3.76 -17.25 5.85
C PRO A 17 3.21 -16.58 4.59
N ALA A 18 2.24 -15.69 4.78
CA ALA A 18 1.75 -14.78 3.75
C ALA A 18 2.53 -13.46 3.77
N VAL A 19 2.95 -13.02 2.59
CA VAL A 19 3.59 -11.72 2.37
C VAL A 19 2.60 -10.83 1.64
N TYR A 20 2.15 -9.78 2.32
CA TYR A 20 1.31 -8.74 1.73
C TYR A 20 2.20 -7.63 1.21
N PHE A 21 2.03 -7.29 -0.07
CA PHE A 21 2.70 -6.15 -0.70
C PHE A 21 1.63 -5.28 -1.38
N CYS A 22 1.23 -4.19 -0.73
CA CYS A 22 0.10 -3.37 -1.17
C CYS A 22 0.20 -1.93 -0.66
N LEU A 23 -0.63 -1.03 -1.20
CA LEU A 23 -0.79 0.31 -0.64
C LEU A 23 -1.58 0.24 0.68
N PRO A 24 -1.28 1.08 1.68
CA PRO A 24 -1.99 1.11 2.96
C PRO A 24 -3.34 1.87 2.85
N THR A 25 -4.15 1.56 1.83
CA THR A 25 -5.50 2.12 1.64
C THR A 25 -6.50 1.44 2.58
N GLU A 26 -7.58 2.12 2.92
CA GLU A 26 -8.67 1.56 3.74
C GLU A 26 -9.23 0.24 3.18
N GLU A 27 -9.40 0.16 1.86
CA GLU A 27 -9.88 -1.05 1.19
C GLU A 27 -8.92 -2.24 1.42
N ASN A 28 -7.63 -2.06 1.13
CA ASN A 28 -6.61 -3.09 1.35
C ASN A 28 -6.50 -3.49 2.83
N LEU A 29 -6.53 -2.52 3.75
CA LEU A 29 -6.46 -2.80 5.20
C LEU A 29 -7.71 -3.53 5.70
N GLY A 30 -8.89 -3.16 5.19
CA GLY A 30 -10.13 -3.87 5.48
C GLY A 30 -10.08 -5.32 5.01
N ARG A 31 -9.52 -5.57 3.81
CA ARG A 31 -9.33 -6.93 3.29
C ARG A 31 -8.33 -7.74 4.13
N ILE A 32 -7.21 -7.14 4.53
CA ILE A 32 -6.25 -7.78 5.45
C ILE A 32 -6.95 -8.11 6.79
N GLY A 33 -7.75 -7.18 7.32
CA GLY A 33 -8.53 -7.41 8.54
C GLY A 33 -9.49 -8.60 8.41
N GLN A 34 -10.15 -8.75 7.26
CA GLN A 34 -11.00 -9.91 6.99
C GLN A 34 -10.20 -11.22 6.90
N ASP A 35 -9.01 -11.20 6.30
CA ASP A 35 -8.13 -12.39 6.24
C ASP A 35 -7.69 -12.84 7.64
N LEU A 36 -7.37 -11.87 8.52
CA LEU A 36 -7.06 -12.13 9.93
C LEU A 36 -8.27 -12.78 10.63
N GLN A 37 -9.47 -12.21 10.48
CA GLN A 37 -10.69 -12.78 11.07
C GLN A 37 -10.94 -14.22 10.60
N ASN A 38 -10.68 -14.49 9.33
CA ASN A 38 -10.86 -15.81 8.72
C ASN A 38 -9.70 -16.78 8.99
N ASN A 39 -8.63 -16.32 9.67
CA ASN A 39 -7.40 -17.10 9.93
C ASN A 39 -6.87 -17.78 8.66
N LEU A 40 -6.74 -17.02 7.57
CA LEU A 40 -6.30 -17.59 6.28
C LEU A 40 -4.87 -18.12 6.31
N TYR A 41 -4.01 -17.52 7.13
CA TYR A 41 -2.59 -17.84 7.24
C TYR A 41 -2.14 -17.84 8.70
N ASP A 42 -1.07 -18.57 9.03
CA ASP A 42 -0.51 -18.59 10.39
C ASP A 42 0.45 -17.43 10.67
N ILE A 43 1.06 -16.87 9.61
CA ILE A 43 2.03 -15.80 9.71
C ILE A 43 1.74 -14.74 8.64
N TYR A 44 1.64 -13.48 9.06
CA TYR A 44 1.43 -12.32 8.21
C TYR A 44 2.66 -11.41 8.24
N HIS A 45 3.23 -11.16 7.06
CA HIS A 45 4.23 -10.14 6.84
C HIS A 45 3.63 -9.01 5.99
N LEU A 46 3.39 -7.87 6.62
CA LEU A 46 2.74 -6.72 6.01
C LEU A 46 3.81 -5.76 5.49
N ASN A 47 3.86 -5.56 4.17
CA ASN A 47 4.80 -4.68 3.51
C ASN A 47 4.01 -3.64 2.71
N PHE A 48 3.96 -2.41 3.21
CA PHE A 48 3.23 -1.33 2.58
C PHE A 48 4.10 -0.60 1.56
N ILE A 49 3.55 -0.34 0.38
CA ILE A 49 4.24 0.35 -0.73
C ILE A 49 4.61 1.79 -0.33
N SER A 50 3.71 2.46 0.38
CA SER A 50 3.92 3.80 0.96
C SER A 50 3.74 3.74 2.48
N PRO A 51 4.21 4.76 3.22
CA PRO A 51 4.08 4.80 4.68
C PRO A 51 2.63 4.67 5.16
N ILE A 52 2.40 3.78 6.11
CA ILE A 52 1.10 3.68 6.79
C ILE A 52 0.95 4.83 7.81
N SER A 53 -0.21 5.49 7.82
CA SER A 53 -0.50 6.53 8.82
C SER A 53 -0.68 5.91 10.21
N ARG A 54 -0.40 6.69 11.27
CA ARG A 54 -0.59 6.22 12.66
C ARG A 54 -2.00 5.72 12.92
N GLN A 55 -3.02 6.46 12.48
CA GLN A 55 -4.42 6.07 12.64
C GLN A 55 -4.69 4.69 12.02
N ARG A 56 -4.26 4.47 10.77
CA ARG A 56 -4.46 3.20 10.07
C ARG A 56 -3.71 2.04 10.73
N LEU A 57 -2.54 2.31 11.28
CA LEU A 57 -1.78 1.31 12.04
C LEU A 57 -2.51 0.93 13.34
N GLU A 58 -3.11 1.90 14.04
CA GLU A 58 -3.92 1.67 15.24
C GLU A 58 -5.22 0.89 14.91
N ASP A 59 -5.85 1.19 13.77
CA ASP A 59 -7.03 0.47 13.29
C ASP A 59 -6.70 -0.99 12.95
N LEU A 60 -5.57 -1.23 12.26
CA LEU A 60 -5.07 -2.57 11.97
C LEU A 60 -4.74 -3.36 13.25
N ALA A 61 -4.10 -2.71 14.22
CA ALA A 61 -3.81 -3.32 15.52
C ALA A 61 -5.09 -3.70 16.27
N SER A 62 -6.10 -2.84 16.22
CA SER A 62 -7.43 -3.09 16.81
C SER A 62 -8.12 -4.29 16.15
N ALA A 63 -8.07 -4.39 14.82
CA ALA A 63 -8.61 -5.53 14.08
C ALA A 63 -7.90 -6.85 14.43
N ALA A 64 -6.57 -6.82 14.56
CA ALA A 64 -5.78 -8.00 14.95
C ALA A 64 -6.10 -8.47 16.38
N LEU A 65 -6.30 -7.53 17.32
CA LEU A 65 -6.72 -7.81 18.69
C LEU A 65 -8.11 -8.47 18.73
N GLN A 66 -9.08 -7.89 18.02
CA GLN A 66 -10.45 -8.44 17.95
C GLN A 66 -10.48 -9.84 17.33
N SER A 67 -9.57 -10.12 16.40
CA SER A 67 -9.47 -11.41 15.71
C SER A 67 -8.60 -12.43 16.47
N ASN A 68 -7.99 -12.06 17.61
CA ASN A 68 -6.99 -12.86 18.33
C ASN A 68 -5.79 -13.29 17.47
N CYS A 69 -5.41 -12.46 16.49
CA CYS A 69 -4.36 -12.75 15.51
C CYS A 69 -3.06 -11.96 15.73
N VAL A 70 -2.92 -11.26 16.87
CA VAL A 70 -1.74 -10.42 17.16
C VAL A 70 -0.43 -11.20 17.06
N SER A 71 -0.40 -12.44 17.56
CA SER A 71 0.78 -13.31 17.48
C SER A 71 1.10 -13.80 16.08
N GLN A 72 0.17 -13.68 15.13
CA GLN A 72 0.35 -14.12 13.74
C GLN A 72 0.99 -13.00 12.89
N ILE A 73 0.91 -11.73 13.31
CA ILE A 73 1.53 -10.61 12.58
C ILE A 73 3.00 -10.46 13.05
N HIS A 74 3.92 -11.02 12.26
CA HIS A 74 5.35 -10.99 12.61
C HIS A 74 6.08 -9.73 12.13
N LYS A 75 5.61 -9.09 11.05
CA LYS A 75 6.33 -8.00 10.39
C LYS A 75 5.37 -6.96 9.86
N VAL A 76 5.68 -5.68 10.08
CA VAL A 76 5.02 -4.53 9.46
C VAL A 76 6.11 -3.58 9.00
N TYR A 77 6.19 -3.31 7.71
CA TYR A 77 7.22 -2.46 7.11
C TYR A 77 6.62 -1.49 6.09
N ASP A 78 7.13 -0.27 6.10
CA ASP A 78 6.98 0.68 5.00
C ASP A 78 8.16 0.49 4.04
N GLN A 79 7.86 0.17 2.78
CA GLN A 79 8.87 -0.19 1.77
C GLN A 79 9.36 1.01 0.96
N TYR A 80 8.61 2.11 0.93
CA TYR A 80 8.94 3.31 0.13
C TYR A 80 9.16 2.97 -1.35
N LEU A 81 8.24 2.19 -1.94
CA LEU A 81 8.28 1.70 -3.33
C LEU A 81 7.16 2.29 -4.19
N ASN A 82 6.72 3.53 -3.90
CA ASN A 82 5.61 4.17 -4.62
C ASN A 82 6.04 4.75 -5.99
N PHE A 83 6.69 3.95 -6.82
CA PHE A 83 7.09 4.30 -8.19
C PHE A 83 7.34 3.01 -8.99
N ILE A 84 7.53 3.15 -10.31
CA ILE A 84 7.97 2.05 -11.17
C ILE A 84 9.26 2.46 -11.85
N SER A 85 10.33 1.69 -11.63
CA SER A 85 11.54 1.76 -12.45
C SER A 85 11.29 1.01 -13.77
N LEU A 86 11.56 1.69 -14.88
CA LEU A 86 11.52 1.14 -16.23
C LEU A 86 12.92 0.74 -16.69
N GLU A 87 13.91 1.56 -16.35
CA GLU A 87 15.34 1.35 -16.59
C GLU A 87 16.15 1.90 -15.39
N ASP A 88 17.48 1.74 -15.41
CA ASP A 88 18.38 2.13 -14.31
C ASP A 88 18.30 3.63 -13.97
N ASP A 89 18.08 4.48 -14.97
CA ASP A 89 17.95 5.93 -14.86
C ASP A 89 16.56 6.46 -15.27
N MET A 90 15.58 5.56 -15.44
CA MET A 90 14.22 5.92 -15.84
C MET A 90 13.18 5.32 -14.89
N PHE A 91 12.35 6.17 -14.30
CA PHE A 91 11.19 5.77 -13.51
C PHE A 91 9.95 6.57 -13.87
N VAL A 92 8.78 6.04 -13.49
CA VAL A 92 7.48 6.70 -13.62
C VAL A 92 6.74 6.68 -12.29
N LEU A 93 6.06 7.78 -11.98
CA LEU A 93 5.20 7.91 -10.81
C LEU A 93 3.82 7.34 -11.17
N LYS A 94 3.69 6.01 -11.21
CA LYS A 94 2.42 5.39 -11.60
C LYS A 94 1.38 5.61 -10.52
N HIS A 95 0.35 6.40 -10.83
CA HIS A 95 -0.89 6.41 -10.07
C HIS A 95 -1.87 5.43 -10.70
N GLN A 96 -2.52 4.59 -9.89
CA GLN A 96 -3.71 3.87 -10.33
C GLN A 96 -4.77 4.94 -10.61
N ASN A 97 -5.23 5.07 -11.85
CA ASN A 97 -5.92 6.24 -12.42
C ASN A 97 -4.95 7.30 -12.98
N SER A 98 -4.39 6.99 -14.15
CA SER A 98 -3.50 7.83 -14.96
C SER A 98 -4.05 9.22 -15.30
N ASP A 99 -5.36 9.45 -15.12
CA ASP A 99 -5.99 10.71 -15.48
C ASP A 99 -5.70 11.83 -14.47
N ASN A 100 -5.50 11.50 -13.19
CA ASN A 100 -5.36 12.50 -12.12
C ASN A 100 -4.00 13.22 -12.13
N ILE A 101 -2.92 12.53 -12.50
CA ILE A 101 -1.56 13.11 -12.62
C ILE A 101 -1.20 13.17 -14.11
N SER A 102 -2.09 13.78 -14.90
CA SER A 102 -1.86 14.02 -16.32
C SER A 102 -1.58 15.50 -16.58
N TYR A 103 -0.85 15.79 -17.66
CA TYR A 103 -0.65 17.18 -18.10
C TYR A 103 -1.98 17.92 -18.25
N TYR A 104 -3.01 17.22 -18.76
CA TYR A 104 -4.35 17.77 -18.92
C TYR A 104 -5.00 18.10 -17.57
N ALA A 105 -4.96 17.18 -16.60
CA ALA A 105 -5.54 17.42 -15.28
C ALA A 105 -4.93 18.63 -14.58
N ILE A 106 -3.61 18.79 -14.68
CA ILE A 106 -2.88 19.90 -14.04
C ILE A 106 -3.16 21.24 -14.75
N ASN A 107 -3.35 21.24 -16.07
CA ASN A 107 -3.46 22.48 -16.86
C ASN A 107 -4.89 22.86 -17.28
N ARG A 108 -5.91 22.12 -16.85
CA ARG A 108 -7.31 22.50 -17.13
C ARG A 108 -7.68 23.73 -16.29
N GLY A 109 -8.37 24.70 -16.89
CA GLY A 109 -8.74 25.96 -16.22
C GLY A 109 -9.74 25.81 -15.06
N GLU A 110 -10.29 24.61 -14.85
CA GLU A 110 -11.27 24.29 -13.80
C GLU A 110 -10.65 23.53 -12.60
N ILE A 111 -9.33 23.31 -12.59
CA ILE A 111 -8.68 22.65 -11.45
C ILE A 111 -8.85 23.49 -10.18
N LYS A 112 -9.21 22.83 -9.08
CA LYS A 112 -9.33 23.47 -7.77
C LYS A 112 -7.98 23.44 -7.05
N ASP A 113 -7.69 24.44 -6.24
CA ASP A 113 -6.45 24.50 -5.43
C ASP A 113 -6.26 23.22 -4.61
N THR A 114 -7.32 22.71 -3.98
CA THR A 114 -7.29 21.45 -3.20
C THR A 114 -6.94 20.21 -4.04
N GLU A 115 -7.35 20.19 -5.31
CA GLU A 115 -7.01 19.10 -6.22
C GLU A 115 -5.55 19.20 -6.65
N MET A 116 -5.07 20.41 -6.92
CA MET A 116 -3.67 20.68 -7.22
C MET A 116 -2.75 20.30 -6.06
N GLU A 117 -3.13 20.65 -4.82
CA GLU A 117 -2.41 20.24 -3.60
C GLU A 117 -2.31 18.72 -3.49
N SER A 118 -3.41 17.99 -3.68
CA SER A 118 -3.41 16.52 -3.64
C SER A 118 -2.53 15.89 -4.72
N ILE A 119 -2.49 16.46 -5.93
CA ILE A 119 -1.58 16.02 -7.00
C ILE A 119 -0.12 16.25 -6.58
N MET A 120 0.20 17.42 -6.03
CA MET A 120 1.55 17.75 -5.56
C MET A 120 2.01 16.83 -4.44
N ASP A 121 1.18 16.59 -3.43
CA ASP A 121 1.48 15.68 -2.32
C ASP A 121 1.81 14.27 -2.85
N THR A 122 1.02 13.80 -3.81
CA THR A 122 1.23 12.49 -4.43
C THR A 122 2.57 12.43 -5.19
N ILE A 123 2.92 13.47 -5.95
CA ILE A 123 4.22 13.54 -6.65
C ILE A 123 5.37 13.53 -5.64
N VAL A 124 5.25 14.29 -4.56
CA VAL A 124 6.26 14.38 -3.50
C VAL A 124 6.46 13.02 -2.82
N ASP A 125 5.39 12.30 -2.49
CA ASP A 125 5.46 10.97 -1.88
C ASP A 125 6.17 9.94 -2.78
N CYS A 126 5.86 9.96 -4.08
CA CYS A 126 6.50 9.08 -5.05
C CYS A 126 7.99 9.43 -5.24
N LEU A 127 8.33 10.72 -5.34
CA LEU A 127 9.73 11.15 -5.43
C LEU A 127 10.51 10.84 -4.15
N PHE A 128 9.90 11.00 -2.98
CA PHE A 128 10.49 10.60 -1.71
C PHE A 128 10.82 9.10 -1.71
N SER A 129 9.92 8.27 -2.23
CA SER A 129 10.15 6.83 -2.39
C SER A 129 11.37 6.53 -3.27
N VAL A 130 11.57 7.28 -4.36
CA VAL A 130 12.78 7.17 -5.18
C VAL A 130 14.03 7.53 -4.37
N PHE A 131 14.03 8.63 -3.62
CA PHE A 131 15.20 9.02 -2.83
C PHE A 131 15.50 8.04 -1.68
N ALA A 132 14.48 7.55 -0.99
CA ALA A 132 14.62 6.57 0.07
C ALA A 132 15.23 5.25 -0.44
N THR A 133 14.94 4.88 -1.70
CA THR A 133 15.49 3.66 -2.31
C THR A 133 16.89 3.82 -2.88
N LEU A 134 17.31 5.04 -3.25
CA LEU A 134 18.67 5.32 -3.71
C LEU A 134 19.73 5.29 -2.60
N GLY A 135 19.33 5.38 -1.32
CA GLY A 135 20.17 5.02 -0.17
C GLY A 135 21.38 5.94 0.11
N ASN A 136 21.29 7.24 -0.20
CA ASN A 136 22.34 8.22 0.17
C ASN A 136 22.37 8.52 1.67
#